data_AF-A0A6L6LE75-F1
#
_entry.id   AF-A0A6L6LE75-F1
#
_cell.length_a   1.000
_cell.length_b   1.000
_cell.length_c   1.000
_cell.angle_alpha   90.00
_cell.angle_beta   90.00
_cell.angle_gamma   90.00
#
_symmetry.space_group_name_H-M   'P 1'
#
loop_
_entity.id
_entity.type
_entity.pdbx_description
1 polymer ?
#
loop_
_entity_poly.entity_id
_entity_poly.type
_entity_poly.pdbx_seq_one_letter_code
_entity_poly.pdbx_strand_id
1 'polypeptide(L)'
;MKNKKASMLIAIIMLVIGSIIFFKYKNSSEKIYRNETPSKIREIKLLDNDKFVFVAVDNYLDDVILFGQNYVTTFSSHTLDTTNFKKTPPIGSEEYFQIISYSVHDKEKIVKFNLYELLGKNNLYRFVHNFPRRYLQNDDDYLTMDLEKLNMYDIAGHDIRSVLVSVSGEKVKDISESEMEKIDREQKLYFSPKYDWDRGGISEQIDDNLAKYHLSRFNNFISPMNDESSKINVSGSNFAKLFPEVGKNINYLNRIYFRPKQYNEREWFDKIIHWFAPEGQDVMELYATDETTGEKTQIHSYDEFVAWIKAHPKS
;
A
#
# COMPACT_ATOMS: atom_id res chain seq x y z
N MET A 1 32.33 50.75 -15.94
CA MET A 1 31.00 50.88 -16.59
C MET A 1 30.76 49.96 -17.81
N LYS A 2 31.76 49.31 -18.42
CA LYS A 2 31.57 48.49 -19.64
C LYS A 2 30.91 47.10 -19.44
N ASN A 3 30.98 46.48 -18.26
CA ASN A 3 30.43 45.11 -18.04
C ASN A 3 28.96 45.04 -17.61
N LYS A 4 28.35 46.12 -17.11
CA LYS A 4 26.92 46.10 -16.70
C LYS A 4 25.98 45.96 -17.90
N LYS A 5 26.31 46.58 -19.03
CA LYS A 5 25.50 46.51 -20.26
C LYS A 5 25.54 45.11 -20.89
N ALA A 6 26.71 44.46 -20.92
CA ALA A 6 26.87 43.10 -21.43
C ALA A 6 26.16 42.07 -20.55
N SER A 7 26.27 42.19 -19.22
CA SER A 7 25.56 41.32 -18.27
C SER A 7 24.04 41.48 -18.35
N MET A 8 23.53 42.71 -18.51
CA MET A 8 22.10 42.97 -18.70
C MET A 8 21.59 42.39 -20.03
N LEU A 9 22.39 42.47 -21.10
CA LEU A 9 22.04 41.87 -22.40
C LEU A 9 21.95 40.34 -22.31
N ILE A 10 22.89 39.69 -21.62
CA ILE A 10 22.87 38.24 -21.38
C ILE A 10 21.65 37.83 -20.55
N ALA A 11 21.30 38.59 -19.52
CA ALA A 11 20.13 38.31 -18.70
C ALA A 11 18.81 38.42 -19.50
N ILE A 12 18.70 39.41 -20.38
CA ILE A 12 17.55 39.56 -21.29
C ILE A 12 17.49 38.39 -22.27
N ILE A 13 18.63 37.98 -22.86
CA ILE A 13 18.68 36.82 -23.76
C ILE A 13 18.27 35.54 -23.04
N MET A 14 18.71 35.30 -21.79
CA MET A 14 18.28 34.15 -21.01
C MET A 14 16.79 34.19 -20.66
N LEU A 15 16.23 35.38 -20.36
CA LEU A 15 14.79 35.57 -20.16
C LEU A 15 13.98 35.28 -21.43
N VAL A 16 14.47 35.69 -22.59
CA VAL A 16 13.82 35.45 -23.88
C VAL A 16 13.90 33.96 -24.25
N ILE A 17 15.07 33.33 -24.10
CA ILE A 17 15.24 31.89 -24.35
C ILE A 17 14.39 31.08 -23.36
N GLY A 18 14.43 31.42 -22.07
CA GLY A 18 13.60 30.80 -21.05
C GLY A 18 12.10 30.96 -21.36
N SER A 19 11.68 32.14 -21.83
CA SER A 19 10.30 32.36 -22.26
C SER A 19 9.94 31.55 -23.50
N ILE A 20 10.82 31.45 -24.50
CA ILE A 20 10.59 30.64 -25.70
C ILE A 20 10.49 29.14 -25.34
N ILE A 21 11.37 28.65 -24.46
CA ILE A 21 11.32 27.26 -23.98
C ILE A 21 10.03 27.03 -23.18
N PHE A 22 9.66 27.95 -22.29
CA PHE A 22 8.41 27.89 -21.53
C PHE A 22 7.18 27.91 -22.44
N PHE A 23 7.14 28.79 -23.43
CA PHE A 23 6.06 28.85 -24.41
C PHE A 23 6.04 27.63 -25.33
N LYS A 24 7.20 27.07 -25.71
CA LYS A 24 7.28 25.85 -26.50
C LYS A 24 6.82 24.63 -25.70
N TYR A 25 7.12 24.57 -24.40
CA TYR A 25 6.62 23.53 -23.50
C TYR A 25 5.11 23.68 -23.29
N LYS A 26 4.62 24.91 -23.05
CA LYS A 26 3.20 25.23 -22.90
C LYS A 26 2.39 25.01 -24.18
N ASN A 27 2.98 25.23 -25.35
CA ASN A 27 2.36 25.08 -26.66
C ASN A 27 2.76 23.77 -27.37
N SER A 28 3.48 22.85 -26.70
CA SER A 28 3.81 21.56 -27.29
C SER A 28 2.53 20.76 -27.46
N SER A 29 2.24 20.32 -28.69
CA SER A 29 1.15 19.40 -29.00
C SER A 29 1.54 17.93 -28.79
N GLU A 30 2.71 17.68 -28.19
CA GLU A 30 3.18 16.34 -27.90
C GLU A 30 2.35 15.73 -26.76
N LYS A 31 1.75 14.57 -27.04
CA LYS A 31 0.99 13.81 -26.04
C LYS A 31 1.97 13.28 -24.99
N ILE A 32 1.77 13.69 -23.75
CA ILE A 32 2.52 13.18 -22.60
C ILE A 32 1.69 12.06 -21.98
N TYR A 33 2.33 10.93 -21.68
CA TYR A 33 1.68 9.80 -21.04
C TYR A 33 2.29 9.53 -19.68
N ARG A 34 1.42 9.18 -18.75
CA ARG A 34 1.77 8.63 -17.44
C ARG A 34 1.76 7.12 -17.57
N ASN A 35 2.87 6.51 -17.21
CA ASN A 35 3.08 5.09 -17.33
C ASN A 35 3.28 4.51 -15.94
N GLU A 36 2.54 3.46 -15.64
CA GLU A 36 2.76 2.67 -14.44
C GLU A 36 3.22 1.27 -14.81
N THR A 37 4.31 0.84 -14.17
CA THR A 37 4.89 -0.48 -14.38
C THR A 37 4.40 -1.42 -13.28
N PRO A 38 3.75 -2.54 -13.62
CA PRO A 38 3.21 -3.44 -12.62
C PRO A 38 4.33 -4.13 -11.87
N SER A 39 4.15 -4.30 -10.57
CA SER A 39 5.09 -5.04 -9.73
C SER A 39 5.10 -6.51 -10.14
N LYS A 40 6.31 -7.06 -10.25
CA LYS A 40 6.51 -8.47 -10.60
C LYS A 40 6.38 -9.34 -9.36
N ILE A 41 5.23 -10.00 -9.22
CA ILE A 41 4.95 -10.91 -8.11
C ILE A 41 5.77 -12.19 -8.29
N ARG A 42 6.70 -12.42 -7.37
CA ARG A 42 7.58 -13.61 -7.35
C ARG A 42 6.87 -14.80 -6.73
N GLU A 43 6.30 -14.59 -5.55
CA GLU A 43 5.65 -15.64 -4.78
C GLU A 43 4.46 -15.07 -4.01
N ILE A 44 3.39 -15.86 -3.96
CA ILE A 44 2.29 -15.69 -3.02
C ILE A 44 2.15 -17.02 -2.30
N LYS A 45 2.14 -16.99 -0.97
CA LYS A 45 2.05 -18.20 -0.16
C LYS A 45 1.17 -17.99 1.05
N LEU A 46 0.23 -18.91 1.25
CA LEU A 46 -0.64 -18.95 2.42
C LEU A 46 0.09 -19.58 3.60
N LEU A 47 -0.06 -18.98 4.77
CA LEU A 47 0.53 -19.43 6.03
C LEU A 47 -0.55 -19.63 7.09
N ASP A 48 -0.27 -20.51 8.05
CA ASP A 48 -1.07 -20.69 9.26
C ASP A 48 -2.58 -20.91 8.95
N ASN A 49 -2.88 -22.01 8.26
CA ASN A 49 -4.22 -22.40 7.83
C ASN A 49 -4.92 -21.32 6.98
N ASP A 50 -4.20 -20.79 5.99
CA ASP A 50 -4.69 -19.82 5.01
C ASP A 50 -5.17 -18.48 5.59
N LYS A 51 -4.72 -18.14 6.81
CA LYS A 51 -5.06 -16.88 7.48
C LYS A 51 -4.13 -15.75 7.09
N PHE A 52 -2.86 -16.05 6.84
CA PHE A 52 -1.84 -15.08 6.48
C PHE A 52 -1.34 -15.33 5.07
N VAL A 53 -0.85 -14.27 4.43
CA VAL A 53 -0.29 -14.34 3.10
C VAL A 53 1.09 -13.70 3.12
N PHE A 54 2.08 -14.47 2.68
CA PHE A 54 3.40 -13.98 2.31
C PHE A 54 3.40 -13.58 0.83
N VAL A 55 3.85 -12.36 0.55
CA VAL A 55 4.02 -11.84 -0.81
C VAL A 55 5.47 -11.41 -1.01
N ALA A 56 6.11 -12.01 -2.00
CA ALA A 56 7.44 -11.62 -2.47
C ALA A 56 7.38 -11.02 -3.86
N VAL A 57 8.27 -10.07 -4.13
CA VAL A 57 8.35 -9.34 -5.39
C VAL A 57 9.78 -9.24 -5.89
N ASP A 58 9.96 -9.15 -7.20
CA ASP A 58 11.31 -9.04 -7.77
C ASP A 58 11.97 -7.70 -7.46
N ASN A 59 11.18 -6.62 -7.42
CA ASN A 59 11.64 -5.29 -7.07
C ASN A 59 10.63 -4.65 -6.11
N TYR A 60 11.09 -4.31 -4.91
CA TYR A 60 10.25 -3.76 -3.86
C TYR A 60 9.73 -2.36 -4.21
N LEU A 61 10.53 -1.59 -4.94
CA LEU A 61 10.22 -0.21 -5.34
C LEU A 61 9.39 -0.14 -6.63
N ASP A 62 8.99 -1.27 -7.20
CA ASP A 62 7.96 -1.26 -8.24
C ASP A 62 6.64 -0.70 -7.67
N ASP A 63 5.75 -0.23 -8.55
CA ASP A 63 4.50 0.49 -8.23
C ASP A 63 3.58 -0.28 -7.24
N VAL A 64 2.48 0.36 -6.84
CA VAL A 64 1.61 -0.07 -5.74
C VAL A 64 1.06 -1.49 -5.89
N ILE A 65 1.21 -2.24 -4.80
CA ILE A 65 0.60 -3.54 -4.58
C ILE A 65 -0.47 -3.40 -3.51
N LEU A 66 -1.64 -3.96 -3.80
CA LEU A 66 -2.76 -3.99 -2.89
C LEU A 66 -3.02 -5.41 -2.41
N PHE A 67 -3.16 -5.54 -1.09
CA PHE A 67 -3.28 -6.81 -0.39
C PHE A 67 -4.74 -7.02 0.04
N GLY A 68 -5.37 -8.06 -0.50
CA GLY A 68 -6.78 -8.34 -0.29
C GLY A 68 -7.08 -9.67 0.37
N GLN A 69 -8.37 -9.97 0.43
CA GLN A 69 -8.89 -11.21 0.98
C GLN A 69 -8.54 -12.42 0.11
N ASN A 70 -8.76 -12.30 -1.20
CA ASN A 70 -8.63 -13.38 -2.17
C ASN A 70 -7.61 -13.07 -3.26
N TYR A 71 -7.21 -11.80 -3.38
CA TYR A 71 -6.28 -11.35 -4.41
C TYR A 71 -5.18 -10.43 -3.88
N VAL A 72 -4.00 -10.57 -4.46
CA VAL A 72 -2.95 -9.53 -4.48
C VAL A 72 -3.03 -8.83 -5.83
N THR A 73 -3.16 -7.50 -5.83
CA THR A 73 -3.43 -6.73 -7.05
C THR A 73 -2.35 -5.68 -7.30
N THR A 74 -1.94 -5.54 -8.56
CA THR A 74 -1.05 -4.49 -9.07
C THR A 74 -1.64 -3.88 -10.34
N PHE A 75 -1.01 -2.84 -10.87
CA PHE A 75 -1.54 -2.04 -11.97
C PHE A 75 -0.49 -1.81 -13.04
N SER A 76 -0.95 -1.72 -14.28
CA SER A 76 -0.17 -1.15 -15.36
C SER A 76 -1.01 -0.09 -16.05
N SER A 77 -0.41 1.04 -16.39
CA SER A 77 -1.16 2.08 -17.09
C SER A 77 -0.32 2.72 -18.18
N HIS A 78 -1.05 3.20 -19.20
CA HIS A 78 -0.57 4.15 -20.19
C HIS A 78 -1.70 5.16 -20.35
N THR A 79 -1.65 6.24 -19.58
CA THR A 79 -2.75 7.21 -19.47
C THR A 79 -2.29 8.56 -20.00
N LEU A 80 -3.06 9.17 -20.89
CA LEU A 80 -2.77 10.49 -21.43
C LEU A 80 -2.86 11.54 -20.30
N ASP A 81 -1.82 12.35 -20.16
CA ASP A 81 -1.87 13.53 -19.31
C ASP A 81 -2.65 14.65 -20.02
N THR A 82 -3.86 14.92 -19.54
CA THR A 82 -4.74 15.92 -20.14
C THR A 82 -4.62 17.31 -19.53
N THR A 83 -3.69 17.53 -18.59
CA THR A 83 -3.52 18.81 -17.89
C THR A 83 -3.17 19.98 -18.81
N ASN A 84 -2.60 19.72 -19.99
CA ASN A 84 -2.29 20.76 -20.98
C ASN A 84 -3.37 20.93 -22.07
N PHE A 85 -4.50 20.22 -21.98
CA PHE A 85 -5.53 20.22 -23.02
C PHE A 85 -6.63 21.26 -22.72
N LYS A 86 -7.08 22.01 -23.72
CA LYS A 86 -8.22 22.95 -23.58
C LYS A 86 -9.53 22.23 -23.33
N LYS A 87 -9.67 21.05 -23.92
CA LYS A 87 -10.81 20.15 -23.78
C LYS A 87 -10.27 18.74 -23.63
N THR A 88 -10.70 18.04 -22.59
CA THR A 88 -10.31 16.67 -22.33
C THR A 88 -10.86 15.77 -23.46
N PRO A 89 -10.00 15.05 -24.20
CA PRO A 89 -10.44 14.10 -25.20
C PRO A 89 -10.98 12.82 -24.53
N PRO A 90 -11.87 12.06 -25.22
CA PRO A 90 -12.17 10.68 -24.85
C PRO A 90 -10.90 9.83 -24.72
N ILE A 91 -11.01 8.70 -24.03
CA ILE A 91 -9.93 7.73 -23.93
C ILE A 91 -9.50 7.27 -25.34
N GLY A 92 -8.22 7.45 -25.66
CA GLY A 92 -7.62 7.00 -26.92
C GLY A 92 -7.47 5.48 -26.99
N SER A 93 -7.34 4.94 -28.20
CA SER A 93 -7.12 3.50 -28.41
C SER A 93 -5.78 2.99 -27.86
N GLU A 94 -4.82 3.90 -27.69
CA GLU A 94 -3.52 3.65 -27.11
C GLU A 94 -3.53 3.64 -25.57
N GLU A 95 -4.56 4.21 -24.95
CA GLU A 95 -4.63 4.37 -23.49
C GLU A 95 -5.20 3.13 -22.80
N TYR A 96 -4.63 2.78 -21.65
CA TYR A 96 -5.17 1.71 -20.81
C TYR A 96 -4.89 1.95 -19.33
N PHE A 97 -5.76 1.38 -18.50
CA PHE A 97 -5.53 1.17 -17.08
C PHE A 97 -5.83 -0.29 -16.74
N GLN A 98 -4.79 -1.11 -16.75
CA GLN A 98 -4.86 -2.55 -16.58
C GLN A 98 -4.77 -2.89 -15.10
N ILE A 99 -5.82 -3.53 -14.59
CA ILE A 99 -5.85 -4.11 -13.24
C ILE A 99 -5.42 -5.57 -13.36
N ILE A 100 -4.44 -5.97 -12.56
CA ILE A 100 -3.84 -7.32 -12.58
C ILE A 100 -3.94 -7.92 -11.19
N SER A 101 -4.76 -8.97 -11.04
CA SER A 101 -5.09 -9.57 -9.76
C SER A 101 -4.69 -11.04 -9.72
N TYR A 102 -3.75 -11.37 -8.84
CA TYR A 102 -3.25 -12.72 -8.60
C TYR A 102 -4.04 -13.35 -7.47
N SER A 103 -4.60 -14.55 -7.66
CA SER A 103 -5.28 -15.25 -6.57
C SER A 103 -4.30 -15.63 -5.46
N VAL A 104 -4.71 -15.45 -4.20
CA VAL A 104 -3.89 -15.86 -3.03
C VAL A 104 -3.80 -17.38 -2.89
N HIS A 105 -4.75 -18.12 -3.45
CA HIS A 105 -4.81 -19.59 -3.39
C HIS A 105 -4.01 -20.25 -4.53
N ASP A 106 -3.80 -19.54 -5.63
CA ASP A 106 -3.05 -20.02 -6.79
C ASP A 106 -2.55 -18.83 -7.59
N LYS A 107 -1.27 -18.49 -7.45
CA LYS A 107 -0.70 -17.29 -8.10
C LYS A 107 -0.75 -17.35 -9.63
N GLU A 108 -0.87 -18.53 -10.22
CA GLU A 108 -1.00 -18.70 -11.68
C GLU A 108 -2.41 -18.36 -12.18
N LYS A 109 -3.40 -18.31 -11.27
CA LYS A 109 -4.75 -17.79 -11.57
C LYS A 109 -4.74 -16.28 -11.47
N ILE A 110 -4.61 -15.66 -12.63
CA ILE A 110 -4.54 -14.20 -12.79
C ILE A 110 -5.79 -13.69 -13.50
N VAL A 111 -6.44 -12.69 -12.92
CA VAL A 111 -7.49 -11.90 -13.57
C VAL A 111 -6.89 -10.61 -14.09
N LYS A 112 -7.12 -10.29 -15.36
CA LYS A 112 -6.64 -9.06 -16.01
C LYS A 112 -7.75 -8.41 -16.82
N PHE A 113 -7.99 -7.12 -16.61
CA PHE A 113 -8.93 -6.35 -17.42
C PHE A 113 -8.53 -4.86 -17.48
N ASN A 114 -8.98 -4.17 -18.52
CA ASN A 114 -8.74 -2.75 -18.72
C ASN A 114 -9.94 -1.95 -18.19
N LEU A 115 -9.73 -1.13 -17.16
CA LEU A 115 -10.78 -0.33 -16.55
C LEU A 115 -11.44 0.62 -17.56
N TYR A 116 -10.66 1.23 -18.46
CA TYR A 116 -11.19 2.19 -19.42
C TYR A 116 -12.19 1.58 -20.41
N GLU A 117 -12.04 0.30 -20.74
CA GLU A 117 -13.01 -0.42 -21.57
C GLU A 117 -14.36 -0.58 -20.86
N LEU A 118 -14.34 -0.80 -19.54
CA LEU A 118 -15.54 -0.94 -18.72
C LEU A 118 -16.29 0.38 -18.51
N LEU A 119 -15.58 1.51 -18.56
CA LEU A 119 -16.17 2.85 -18.42
C LEU A 119 -16.86 3.35 -19.71
N GLY A 120 -16.61 2.70 -20.84
CA GLY A 120 -17.24 2.98 -22.13
C GLY A 120 -16.51 4.02 -23.01
N LYS A 121 -16.81 3.98 -24.32
CA LYS A 121 -16.05 4.69 -25.38
C LYS A 121 -16.05 6.22 -25.28
N ASN A 122 -17.05 6.80 -24.62
CA ASN A 122 -17.17 8.26 -24.46
C ASN A 122 -16.64 8.75 -23.11
N ASN A 123 -16.02 7.86 -22.32
CA ASN A 123 -15.46 8.23 -21.03
C ASN A 123 -14.36 9.29 -21.19
N LEU A 124 -14.41 10.29 -20.32
CA LEU A 124 -13.43 11.38 -20.25
C LEU A 124 -12.57 11.31 -18.99
N TYR A 125 -12.95 10.46 -18.03
CA TYR A 125 -12.33 10.35 -16.71
C TYR A 125 -11.17 9.36 -16.74
N ARG A 126 -10.02 9.77 -16.22
CA ARG A 126 -8.79 8.97 -16.18
C ARG A 126 -8.39 8.74 -14.74
N PHE A 127 -7.67 7.66 -14.49
CA PHE A 127 -7.02 7.49 -13.20
C PHE A 127 -5.74 8.33 -13.18
N VAL A 128 -5.73 9.37 -12.36
CA VAL A 128 -4.61 10.32 -12.26
C VAL A 128 -4.39 10.65 -10.79
N HIS A 129 -3.13 10.58 -10.34
CA HIS A 129 -2.64 11.06 -9.05
C HIS A 129 -3.05 10.32 -7.76
N ASN A 130 -3.99 9.37 -7.79
CA ASN A 130 -4.40 8.64 -6.59
C ASN A 130 -3.88 7.20 -6.60
N PHE A 131 -3.79 6.57 -5.43
CA PHE A 131 -3.63 5.12 -5.32
C PHE A 131 -4.98 4.49 -5.00
N PRO A 132 -5.39 3.44 -5.72
CA PRO A 132 -6.65 2.78 -5.42
C PRO A 132 -6.62 2.25 -3.99
N ARG A 133 -7.71 2.43 -3.25
CA ARG A 133 -7.83 1.83 -1.92
C ARG A 133 -8.58 0.52 -2.04
N ARG A 134 -8.29 -0.41 -1.14
CA ARG A 134 -8.98 -1.70 -1.08
C ARG A 134 -10.20 -1.63 -0.19
N TYR A 135 -11.25 -2.28 -0.62
CA TYR A 135 -12.44 -2.47 0.16
C TYR A 135 -12.90 -3.92 0.06
N LEU A 136 -13.07 -4.58 1.20
CA LEU A 136 -13.66 -5.91 1.26
C LEU A 136 -15.16 -5.75 1.48
N GLN A 137 -15.98 -6.29 0.58
CA GLN A 137 -17.44 -6.30 0.71
C GLN A 137 -17.99 -7.68 0.34
N ASN A 138 -18.77 -8.30 1.24
CA ASN A 138 -19.42 -9.59 1.01
C ASN A 138 -18.46 -10.68 0.51
N ASP A 139 -17.29 -10.80 1.15
CA ASP A 139 -16.21 -11.74 0.78
C ASP A 139 -15.50 -11.46 -0.54
N ASP A 140 -15.91 -10.42 -1.26
CA ASP A 140 -15.31 -10.00 -2.51
C ASP A 140 -14.39 -8.80 -2.31
N ASP A 141 -13.28 -8.86 -3.03
CA ASP A 141 -12.31 -7.78 -3.09
C ASP A 141 -12.76 -6.71 -4.10
N TYR A 142 -12.83 -5.47 -3.63
CA TYR A 142 -13.09 -4.28 -4.45
C TYR A 142 -11.97 -3.25 -4.32
N LEU A 143 -11.87 -2.42 -5.35
CA LEU A 143 -11.03 -1.23 -5.40
C LEU A 143 -11.94 -0.01 -5.41
N THR A 144 -11.69 0.93 -4.50
CA THR A 144 -12.22 2.29 -4.64
C THR A 144 -11.23 3.14 -5.41
N MET A 145 -11.75 3.87 -6.40
CA MET A 145 -10.94 4.72 -7.28
C MET A 145 -11.65 6.05 -7.50
N ASP A 146 -10.86 7.11 -7.43
CA ASP A 146 -11.25 8.43 -7.91
C ASP A 146 -10.65 8.65 -9.28
N LEU A 147 -11.52 8.80 -10.27
CA LEU A 147 -11.15 9.12 -11.65
C LEU A 147 -11.37 10.61 -11.87
N GLU A 148 -10.44 11.28 -12.53
CA GLU A 148 -10.52 12.71 -12.73
C GLU A 148 -10.64 13.06 -14.21
N LYS A 149 -11.40 14.11 -14.49
CA LYS A 149 -11.45 14.75 -15.80
C LYS A 149 -10.74 16.09 -15.71
N LEU A 150 -9.45 16.08 -16.06
CA LEU A 150 -8.58 17.27 -16.00
C LEU A 150 -8.44 17.94 -17.37
N ASN A 151 -8.39 19.28 -17.36
CA ASN A 151 -8.04 20.15 -18.48
C ASN A 151 -7.19 21.35 -18.01
N MET A 152 -6.63 22.15 -18.93
CA MET A 152 -5.69 23.25 -18.62
C MET A 152 -6.24 24.38 -17.76
N TYR A 153 -7.56 24.43 -17.59
CA TYR A 153 -8.25 25.44 -16.78
C TYR A 153 -8.68 24.90 -15.41
N ASP A 154 -8.48 23.60 -15.16
CA ASP A 154 -8.79 22.96 -13.88
C ASP A 154 -7.62 23.17 -12.91
N ILE A 155 -7.51 24.38 -12.36
CA ILE A 155 -6.44 24.78 -11.43
C ILE A 155 -6.67 24.19 -10.02
N ALA A 156 -7.90 23.74 -9.73
CA ALA A 156 -8.30 23.07 -8.48
C ALA A 156 -9.20 21.88 -8.83
N GLY A 157 -8.63 20.76 -9.27
CA GLY A 157 -9.35 19.58 -9.77
C GLY A 157 -10.57 19.19 -8.92
N HIS A 158 -11.77 19.28 -9.51
CA HIS A 158 -13.01 18.92 -8.82
C HIS A 158 -14.01 18.12 -9.68
N ASP A 159 -13.70 17.80 -10.94
CA ASP A 159 -14.52 16.85 -11.71
C ASP A 159 -14.03 15.43 -11.44
N ILE A 160 -14.36 14.94 -10.25
CA ILE A 160 -14.02 13.62 -9.74
C ILE A 160 -15.22 12.69 -9.91
N ARG A 161 -14.96 11.51 -10.47
CA ARG A 161 -15.87 10.39 -10.57
C ARG A 161 -15.35 9.24 -9.73
N SER A 162 -16.00 9.02 -8.59
CA SER A 162 -15.69 7.93 -7.69
C SER A 162 -16.36 6.64 -8.15
N VAL A 163 -15.59 5.56 -8.25
CA VAL A 163 -16.06 4.24 -8.68
C VAL A 163 -15.61 3.14 -7.72
N LEU A 164 -16.44 2.12 -7.61
CA LEU A 164 -16.10 0.85 -7.00
C LEU A 164 -15.93 -0.20 -8.10
N VAL A 165 -14.77 -0.83 -8.15
CA VAL A 165 -14.38 -1.80 -9.16
C VAL A 165 -14.14 -3.14 -8.49
N SER A 166 -14.86 -4.17 -8.91
CA SER A 166 -14.57 -5.54 -8.47
C SER A 166 -13.23 -5.99 -9.02
N VAL A 167 -12.42 -6.59 -8.16
CA VAL A 167 -11.08 -7.07 -8.50
C VAL A 167 -11.11 -8.26 -9.47
N SER A 168 -12.26 -8.93 -9.58
CA SER A 168 -12.54 -9.96 -10.61
C SER A 168 -12.91 -9.37 -11.98
N GLY A 169 -13.09 -8.05 -12.09
CA GLY A 169 -13.45 -7.37 -13.34
C GLY A 169 -14.91 -7.47 -13.75
N GLU A 170 -15.76 -8.10 -12.94
CA GLU A 170 -17.17 -8.35 -13.28
C GLU A 170 -18.05 -7.10 -13.15
N LYS A 171 -17.69 -6.16 -12.29
CA LYS A 171 -18.55 -5.04 -11.88
C LYS A 171 -17.75 -3.76 -11.72
N VAL A 172 -18.23 -2.69 -12.34
CA VAL A 172 -17.84 -1.31 -12.04
C VAL A 172 -19.12 -0.55 -11.74
N LYS A 173 -19.16 0.15 -10.61
CA LYS A 173 -20.30 1.00 -10.24
C LYS A 173 -19.81 2.37 -9.81
N ASP A 174 -20.57 3.39 -10.15
CA ASP A 174 -20.40 4.72 -9.58
C ASP A 174 -20.83 4.70 -8.11
N ILE A 175 -20.11 5.45 -7.27
CA ILE A 175 -20.42 5.65 -5.85
C ILE A 175 -20.36 7.13 -5.51
N SER A 176 -21.15 7.55 -4.53
CA SER A 176 -21.07 8.93 -4.04
C SER A 176 -19.83 9.16 -3.18
N GLU A 177 -19.43 10.41 -3.02
CA GLU A 177 -18.39 10.80 -2.04
C GLU A 177 -18.74 10.34 -0.63
N SER A 178 -20.02 10.43 -0.22
CA SER A 178 -20.48 9.95 1.09
C SER A 178 -20.38 8.43 1.26
N GLU A 179 -20.59 7.65 0.20
CA GLU A 179 -20.35 6.21 0.21
C GLU A 179 -18.84 5.91 0.29
N MET A 180 -18.02 6.64 -0.47
CA MET A 180 -16.56 6.53 -0.41
C MET A 180 -16.04 6.79 1.00
N GLU A 181 -16.46 7.89 1.63
CA GLU A 181 -16.07 8.20 3.01
C GLU A 181 -16.51 7.12 4.00
N LYS A 182 -17.71 6.55 3.80
CA LYS A 182 -18.21 5.46 4.66
C LYS A 182 -17.31 4.23 4.52
N ILE A 183 -16.99 3.84 3.28
CA ILE A 183 -16.06 2.74 2.97
C ILE A 183 -14.71 3.00 3.63
N ASP A 184 -14.14 4.19 3.47
CA ASP A 184 -12.86 4.58 4.05
C ASP A 184 -12.86 4.51 5.58
N ARG A 185 -13.96 4.93 6.23
CA ARG A 185 -14.12 4.80 7.68
C ARG A 185 -14.18 3.34 8.12
N GLU A 186 -14.99 2.52 7.43
CA GLU A 186 -15.10 1.08 7.71
C GLU A 186 -13.76 0.37 7.55
N GLN A 187 -13.00 0.69 6.50
CA GLN A 187 -11.69 0.12 6.23
C GLN A 187 -10.67 0.46 7.34
N LYS A 188 -10.66 1.70 7.85
CA LYS A 188 -9.75 2.11 8.94
C LYS A 188 -10.04 1.36 10.23
N LEU A 189 -11.32 1.12 10.53
CA LEU A 189 -11.74 0.39 11.74
C LEU A 189 -11.42 -1.10 11.66
N TYR A 190 -11.28 -1.63 10.44
CA TYR A 190 -11.09 -3.05 10.17
C TYR A 190 -9.89 -3.67 10.89
N PHE A 191 -8.79 -2.93 10.99
CA PHE A 191 -7.54 -3.35 11.63
C PHE A 191 -7.21 -2.49 12.85
N SER A 192 -8.20 -1.82 13.45
CA SER A 192 -7.96 -1.01 14.64
C SER A 192 -7.80 -1.94 15.85
N PRO A 193 -6.66 -1.89 16.56
CA PRO A 193 -6.49 -2.70 17.76
C PRO A 193 -7.46 -2.22 18.85
N LYS A 194 -8.04 -3.16 19.59
CA LYS A 194 -8.94 -2.92 20.71
C LYS A 194 -8.18 -2.39 21.93
N TYR A 195 -6.93 -2.83 22.11
CA TYR A 195 -6.07 -2.38 23.18
C TYR A 195 -4.85 -1.66 22.60
N ASP A 196 -4.37 -0.67 23.35
CA ASP A 196 -3.19 0.11 23.01
C ASP A 196 -1.92 -0.71 23.32
N TRP A 197 -1.22 -1.18 22.27
CA TRP A 197 -0.03 -2.02 22.42
C TRP A 197 1.18 -1.23 22.96
N ASP A 198 1.14 0.11 22.98
CA ASP A 198 2.21 0.93 23.54
C ASP A 198 2.23 0.89 25.07
N ARG A 199 1.13 0.47 25.69
CA ARG A 199 0.99 0.32 27.14
C ARG A 199 2.12 -0.53 27.73
N GLY A 200 2.84 0.05 28.69
CA GLY A 200 3.94 -0.62 29.39
C GLY A 200 5.15 -0.93 28.51
N GLY A 201 5.26 -0.31 27.33
CA GLY A 201 6.40 -0.46 26.41
C GLY A 201 6.36 -1.75 25.58
N ILE A 202 5.21 -2.40 25.43
CA ILE A 202 5.11 -3.68 24.72
C ILE A 202 5.33 -3.51 23.21
N SER A 203 4.74 -2.50 22.57
CA SER A 203 4.94 -2.29 21.12
C SER A 203 6.41 -2.01 20.80
N GLU A 204 7.08 -1.15 21.57
CA GLU A 204 8.51 -0.84 21.37
C GLU A 204 9.38 -2.09 21.46
N GLN A 205 9.13 -2.97 22.43
CA GLN A 205 9.87 -4.25 22.56
C GLN A 205 9.64 -5.18 21.37
N ILE A 206 8.41 -5.24 20.84
CA ILE A 206 8.10 -6.03 19.64
C ILE A 206 8.81 -5.44 18.42
N ASP A 207 8.74 -4.12 18.26
CA ASP A 207 9.32 -3.40 17.12
C ASP A 207 10.86 -3.49 17.13
N ASP A 208 11.49 -3.35 18.30
CA ASP A 208 12.92 -3.56 18.51
C ASP A 208 13.35 -5.00 18.18
N ASN A 209 12.50 -5.98 18.50
CA ASN A 209 12.77 -7.36 18.17
C ASN A 209 12.71 -7.58 16.65
N LEU A 210 11.67 -7.08 15.99
CA LEU A 210 11.52 -7.16 14.53
C LEU A 210 12.62 -6.42 13.77
N ALA A 211 13.10 -5.29 14.31
CA ALA A 211 14.18 -4.50 13.73
C ALA A 211 15.49 -5.30 13.60
N LYS A 212 15.75 -6.26 14.52
CA LYS A 212 16.91 -7.19 14.42
C LYS A 212 16.89 -8.02 13.14
N TYR A 213 15.70 -8.23 12.58
CA TYR A 213 15.47 -8.96 11.34
C TYR A 213 15.25 -8.05 10.13
N HIS A 214 15.43 -6.73 10.27
CA HIS A 214 15.09 -5.70 9.28
C HIS A 214 13.61 -5.70 8.88
N LEU A 215 12.72 -5.92 9.85
CA LEU A 215 11.28 -5.92 9.66
C LEU A 215 10.62 -4.78 10.44
N SER A 216 9.51 -4.27 9.89
CA SER A 216 8.64 -3.30 10.55
C SER A 216 7.22 -3.82 10.61
N ARG A 217 6.52 -3.54 11.71
CA ARG A 217 5.16 -3.98 11.96
C ARG A 217 4.15 -2.87 11.71
N PHE A 218 2.97 -3.28 11.27
CA PHE A 218 1.77 -2.48 11.19
C PHE A 218 0.58 -3.29 11.75
N ASN A 219 -0.58 -2.65 11.85
CA ASN A 219 -1.75 -3.22 12.53
C ASN A 219 -2.17 -4.62 12.07
N ASN A 220 -1.91 -4.96 10.80
CA ASN A 220 -2.30 -6.25 10.21
C ASN A 220 -1.26 -6.83 9.26
N PHE A 221 -0.05 -6.28 9.24
CA PHE A 221 1.01 -6.78 8.37
C PHE A 221 2.41 -6.45 8.89
N ILE A 222 3.39 -7.15 8.32
CA ILE A 222 4.82 -6.90 8.47
C ILE A 222 5.39 -6.63 7.09
N SER A 223 6.30 -5.67 6.98
CA SER A 223 7.03 -5.32 5.76
C SER A 223 8.52 -5.13 6.06
N PRO A 224 9.38 -5.03 5.03
CA PRO A 224 10.77 -4.63 5.21
C PRO A 224 10.88 -3.28 5.91
N MET A 225 11.85 -3.17 6.81
CA MET A 225 12.23 -1.90 7.41
C MET A 225 12.95 -1.04 6.37
N ASN A 226 12.61 0.25 6.29
CA ASN A 226 13.18 1.22 5.35
C ASN A 226 13.09 0.79 3.87
N ASP A 227 12.11 -0.04 3.51
CA ASP A 227 11.94 -0.55 2.14
C ASP A 227 13.14 -1.38 1.62
N GLU A 228 13.97 -1.91 2.53
CA GLU A 228 15.18 -2.68 2.22
C GLU A 228 14.99 -4.19 2.38
N SER A 229 14.15 -4.79 1.52
CA SER A 229 13.84 -6.22 1.58
C SER A 229 15.08 -7.14 1.55
N SER A 230 16.12 -6.74 0.81
CA SER A 230 17.36 -7.50 0.66
C SER A 230 18.17 -7.67 1.95
N LYS A 231 17.92 -6.83 2.97
CA LYS A 231 18.56 -6.92 4.29
C LYS A 231 17.85 -7.86 5.26
N ILE A 232 16.64 -8.30 4.93
CA ILE A 232 15.88 -9.18 5.81
C ILE A 232 16.60 -10.50 5.97
N ASN A 233 16.80 -10.89 7.23
CA ASN A 233 17.34 -12.17 7.60
C ASN A 233 16.63 -12.68 8.86
N VAL A 234 15.74 -13.65 8.72
CA VAL A 234 14.98 -14.24 9.83
C VAL A 234 15.64 -15.47 10.44
N SER A 235 16.91 -15.74 10.11
CA SER A 235 17.65 -16.90 10.64
C SER A 235 17.70 -16.87 12.17
N GLY A 236 17.56 -18.04 12.79
CA GLY A 236 17.54 -18.17 14.25
C GLY A 236 16.25 -17.64 14.91
N SER A 237 15.18 -17.41 14.14
CA SER A 237 13.83 -17.21 14.66
C SER A 237 12.97 -18.46 14.49
N ASN A 238 11.86 -18.54 15.23
CA ASN A 238 10.86 -19.58 15.00
C ASN A 238 10.26 -19.51 13.59
N PHE A 239 10.14 -18.33 12.98
CA PHE A 239 9.58 -18.15 11.63
C PHE A 239 10.36 -18.94 10.59
N ALA A 240 11.70 -18.90 10.66
CA ALA A 240 12.56 -19.66 9.76
C ALA A 240 12.36 -21.18 9.87
N LYS A 241 12.05 -21.67 11.08
CA LYS A 241 11.79 -23.08 11.36
C LYS A 241 10.40 -23.53 10.94
N LEU A 242 9.39 -22.69 11.17
CA LEU A 242 7.99 -22.97 10.87
C LEU A 242 7.72 -22.87 9.36
N PHE A 243 8.36 -21.93 8.68
CA PHE A 243 8.17 -21.67 7.26
C PHE A 243 9.48 -21.70 6.47
N PRO A 244 10.20 -22.84 6.47
CA PRO A 244 11.54 -22.94 5.87
C PRO A 244 11.52 -22.63 4.36
N GLU A 245 10.43 -22.97 3.68
CA GLU A 245 10.27 -22.68 2.25
C GLU A 245 10.05 -21.18 1.98
N VAL A 246 9.36 -20.46 2.86
CA VAL A 246 9.18 -18.99 2.77
C VAL A 246 10.49 -18.29 3.08
N GLY A 247 11.25 -18.82 4.04
CA GLY A 247 12.58 -18.32 4.41
C GLY A 247 13.53 -18.19 3.21
N LYS A 248 13.38 -19.02 2.16
CA LYS A 248 14.21 -18.95 0.94
C LYS A 248 14.02 -17.66 0.13
N ASN A 249 12.85 -17.03 0.21
CA ASN A 249 12.50 -15.82 -0.53
C ASN A 249 12.25 -14.62 0.39
N ILE A 250 12.60 -14.71 1.68
CA ILE A 250 12.32 -13.66 2.66
C ILE A 250 13.01 -12.33 2.33
N ASN A 251 14.15 -12.37 1.65
CA ASN A 251 14.88 -11.20 1.17
C ASN A 251 14.23 -10.51 -0.05
N TYR A 252 13.15 -11.09 -0.59
CA TYR A 252 12.27 -10.49 -1.60
C TYR A 252 10.91 -10.09 -1.01
N LEU A 253 10.77 -10.13 0.32
CA LEU A 253 9.52 -9.82 1.00
C LEU A 253 9.04 -8.43 0.58
N ASN A 254 7.78 -8.35 0.16
CA ASN A 254 7.04 -7.09 0.19
C ASN A 254 6.20 -7.02 1.47
N ARG A 255 5.40 -8.05 1.74
CA ARG A 255 4.50 -8.05 2.89
C ARG A 255 4.12 -9.45 3.37
N ILE A 256 4.07 -9.63 4.69
CA ILE A 256 3.33 -10.71 5.35
C ILE A 256 2.08 -10.06 5.94
N TYR A 257 0.89 -10.40 5.48
CA TYR A 257 -0.32 -9.76 5.97
C TYR A 257 -1.37 -10.77 6.43
N PHE A 258 -2.14 -10.37 7.43
CA PHE A 258 -3.33 -11.09 7.88
C PHE A 258 -4.45 -10.79 6.89
N ARG A 259 -5.03 -11.83 6.28
CA ARG A 259 -6.16 -11.66 5.37
C ARG A 259 -7.30 -10.96 6.11
N PRO A 260 -7.92 -9.94 5.48
CA PRO A 260 -8.90 -9.12 6.17
C PRO A 260 -9.96 -9.93 6.92
N LYS A 261 -10.74 -10.79 6.26
CA LYS A 261 -11.88 -11.49 6.88
C LYS A 261 -11.49 -12.36 8.07
N GLN A 262 -10.24 -12.84 8.08
CA GLN A 262 -9.71 -13.68 9.15
C GLN A 262 -9.05 -12.89 10.27
N TYR A 263 -8.88 -11.57 10.13
CA TYR A 263 -8.14 -10.76 11.09
C TYR A 263 -8.69 -10.89 12.50
N ASN A 264 -7.77 -11.15 13.43
CA ASN A 264 -8.05 -11.23 14.84
C ASN A 264 -6.83 -10.66 15.59
N GLU A 265 -7.02 -9.59 16.37
CA GLU A 265 -5.93 -8.91 17.06
C GLU A 265 -5.17 -9.82 18.04
N ARG A 266 -5.90 -10.66 18.80
CA ARG A 266 -5.30 -11.63 19.74
C ARG A 266 -4.36 -12.58 18.99
N GLU A 267 -4.86 -13.18 17.91
CA GLU A 267 -4.04 -14.06 17.09
C GLU A 267 -2.89 -13.32 16.41
N TRP A 268 -3.09 -12.07 15.99
CA TRP A 268 -2.01 -11.28 15.38
C TRP A 268 -0.87 -11.04 16.37
N PHE A 269 -1.20 -10.61 17.60
CA PHE A 269 -0.25 -10.43 18.68
C PHE A 269 0.52 -11.72 18.97
N ASP A 270 -0.21 -12.80 19.26
CA ASP A 270 0.38 -14.09 19.63
C ASP A 270 1.28 -14.63 18.51
N LYS A 271 0.89 -14.46 17.24
CA LYS A 271 1.68 -14.92 16.09
C LYS A 271 2.97 -14.12 15.91
N ILE A 272 2.95 -12.80 16.07
CA ILE A 272 4.16 -11.97 15.94
C ILE A 272 5.18 -12.37 17.00
N ILE A 273 4.75 -12.43 18.27
CA ILE A 273 5.65 -12.72 19.38
C ILE A 273 6.15 -14.16 19.34
N HIS A 274 5.41 -15.10 18.75
CA HIS A 274 5.85 -16.48 18.55
C HIS A 274 6.80 -16.60 17.35
N TRP A 275 6.40 -16.11 16.18
CA TRP A 275 7.15 -16.27 14.93
C TRP A 275 8.53 -15.62 15.01
N PHE A 276 8.64 -14.44 15.59
CA PHE A 276 9.91 -13.72 15.64
C PHE A 276 10.61 -13.84 17.00
N ALA A 277 10.20 -14.80 17.84
CA ALA A 277 11.03 -15.20 18.98
C ALA A 277 12.31 -15.92 18.48
N PRO A 278 13.43 -15.78 19.22
CA PRO A 278 14.60 -16.61 19.02
C PRO A 278 14.26 -18.11 19.00
N GLU A 279 14.92 -18.86 18.12
CA GLU A 279 14.70 -20.29 18.01
C GLU A 279 14.91 -21.00 19.36
N GLY A 280 13.93 -21.81 19.75
CA GLY A 280 13.94 -22.53 21.04
C GLY A 280 13.22 -21.80 22.16
N GLN A 281 12.86 -20.52 21.98
CA GLN A 281 11.90 -19.83 22.82
C GLN A 281 10.49 -20.02 22.26
N ASP A 282 9.48 -20.13 23.11
CA ASP A 282 8.09 -20.22 22.66
C ASP A 282 7.60 -18.87 22.14
N VAL A 283 7.87 -17.79 22.87
CA VAL A 283 7.52 -16.42 22.51
C VAL A 283 8.64 -15.45 22.89
N MET A 284 8.63 -14.25 22.32
CA MET A 284 9.52 -13.16 22.71
C MET A 284 9.45 -12.90 24.21
N GLU A 285 10.60 -12.58 24.81
CA GLU A 285 10.66 -12.09 26.20
C GLU A 285 10.19 -10.62 26.24
N LEU A 286 8.93 -10.41 26.63
CA LEU A 286 8.31 -9.08 26.72
C LEU A 286 7.98 -8.75 28.18
N TYR A 287 8.21 -7.50 28.58
CA TYR A 287 7.92 -7.01 29.92
C TYR A 287 7.08 -5.73 29.89
N ALA A 288 5.86 -5.78 30.39
CA ALA A 288 5.05 -4.58 30.61
C ALA A 288 5.55 -3.86 31.88
N THR A 289 5.87 -2.58 31.76
CA THR A 289 6.32 -1.75 32.90
C THR A 289 5.17 -0.86 33.39
N ASP A 290 4.86 -0.93 34.67
CA ASP A 290 3.87 -0.03 35.27
C ASP A 290 4.44 1.38 35.40
N GLU A 291 3.73 2.37 34.87
CA GLU A 291 4.21 3.76 34.76
C GLU A 291 4.29 4.47 36.12
N THR A 292 3.57 3.99 37.15
CA THR A 292 3.52 4.62 38.48
C THR A 292 4.57 4.02 39.42
N THR A 293 4.69 2.70 39.42
CA THR A 293 5.50 1.94 40.37
C THR A 293 6.84 1.48 39.78
N GLY A 294 6.95 1.41 38.45
CA GLY A 294 8.09 0.86 37.73
C GLY A 294 8.17 -0.67 37.78
N GLU A 295 7.16 -1.36 38.32
CA GLU A 295 7.11 -2.82 38.36
C GLU A 295 7.05 -3.40 36.94
N LYS A 296 7.82 -4.47 36.69
CA LYS A 296 7.86 -5.17 35.40
C LYS A 296 7.15 -6.51 35.51
N THR A 297 6.13 -6.71 34.66
CA THR A 297 5.42 -7.98 34.52
C THR A 297 5.75 -8.61 33.17
N GLN A 298 6.19 -9.87 33.17
CA GLN A 298 6.44 -10.59 31.92
C GLN A 298 5.13 -10.95 31.23
N ILE A 299 5.08 -10.80 29.90
CA ILE A 299 3.91 -11.02 29.06
C ILE A 299 4.23 -12.08 28.01
N HIS A 300 3.51 -13.19 28.00
CA HIS A 300 3.70 -14.31 27.07
C HIS A 300 2.59 -14.45 26.04
N SER A 301 1.48 -13.74 26.22
CA SER A 301 0.32 -13.81 25.33
C SER A 301 -0.49 -12.52 25.37
N TYR A 302 -1.35 -12.35 24.38
CA TYR A 302 -2.29 -11.24 24.35
C TYR A 302 -3.25 -11.22 25.54
N ASP A 303 -3.69 -12.40 26.03
CA ASP A 303 -4.62 -12.45 27.17
C ASP A 303 -3.93 -11.98 28.46
N GLU A 304 -2.65 -12.34 28.65
CA GLU A 304 -1.83 -11.81 29.75
C GLU A 304 -1.64 -10.29 29.63
N PHE A 305 -1.38 -9.79 28.42
CA PHE A 305 -1.25 -8.36 28.15
C PHE A 305 -2.54 -7.60 28.50
N VAL A 306 -3.69 -8.11 28.06
CA VAL A 306 -4.99 -7.51 28.34
C VAL A 306 -5.33 -7.56 29.82
N ALA A 307 -5.00 -8.66 30.52
CA ALA A 307 -5.17 -8.75 31.97
C ALA A 307 -4.31 -7.68 32.68
N TRP A 308 -3.07 -7.50 32.24
CA TRP A 308 -2.17 -6.49 32.77
C TRP A 308 -2.71 -5.07 32.55
N ILE A 309 -3.18 -4.72 31.33
CA ILE A 309 -3.77 -3.40 31.05
C ILE A 309 -4.97 -3.10 31.98
N LYS A 310 -5.82 -4.11 32.24
CA LYS A 310 -7.00 -3.95 33.10
C LYS A 310 -6.63 -3.76 34.57
N ALA A 311 -5.55 -4.39 35.04
CA ALA A 311 -5.04 -4.24 36.39
C ALA A 311 -4.33 -2.88 36.59
N HIS A 312 -3.83 -2.29 35.52
CA HIS A 312 -3.12 -1.01 35.53
C HIS A 312 -3.87 0.02 34.65
N PRO A 313 -5.04 0.53 35.06
CA PRO A 313 -5.78 1.52 34.27
C PRO A 313 -4.93 2.81 34.07
N LYS A 314 -5.06 3.46 32.90
CA LYS A 314 -4.44 4.80 32.70
C LYS A 314 -5.05 5.74 33.75
N SER A 315 -4.21 6.39 34.55
CA SER A 315 -4.60 7.41 35.52
C SER A 315 -5.16 8.66 34.85
#